data_AF-A0A0C3LU19-F1
#
_entry.id   AF-A0A0C3LU19-F1
#
_cell.length_a   1.000
_cell.length_b   1.000
_cell.length_c   1.000
_cell.angle_alpha   90.00
_cell.angle_beta   90.00
_cell.angle_gamma   90.00
#
_symmetry.space_group_name_H-M   'P 1'
#
loop_
_entity.id
_entity.type
_entity.pdbx_description
1 polymer ?
#
loop_
_entity_poly.entity_id
_entity_poly.type
_entity_poly.pdbx_seq_one_letter_code
_entity_poly.pdbx_strand_id
1 'polypeptide(L)' 'MAQVALAWSLSKPFFTAPIIGTTSLEKLKDLVAGVVLKLTDEEIKAIDEPYRPRAIAGFA' A
#
# COMPACT_ATOMS: atom_id res chain seq x y z
N MET A 1 8.82 -0.37 -5.58
CA MET A 1 7.37 -0.02 -5.72
C MET A 1 6.49 -0.71 -4.69
N ALA A 2 6.58 -2.04 -4.50
CA ALA A 2 5.73 -2.77 -3.54
C ALA A 2 5.82 -2.24 -2.09
N GLN A 3 7.02 -1.83 -1.66
CA GLN A 3 7.25 -1.19 -0.36
C GLN A 3 6.47 0.11 -0.16
N VAL A 4 6.53 1.02 -1.14
CA VAL A 4 5.86 2.33 -1.09
C VAL A 4 4.35 2.16 -1.08
N ALA A 5 3.82 1.24 -1.89
CA ALA A 5 2.38 0.94 -1.90
C ALA A 5 1.91 0.38 -0.55
N LEU A 6 2.71 -0.47 0.10
CA LEU A 6 2.40 -1.01 1.42
C LEU A 6 2.45 0.07 2.50
N ALA A 7 3.50 0.89 2.52
CA ALA A 7 3.66 2.01 3.44
C ALA A 7 2.54 3.04 3.32
N TRP A 8 2.15 3.38 2.08
CA TRP A 8 1.01 4.27 1.82
C TRP A 8 -0.33 3.64 2.23
N SER A 9 -0.50 2.33 2.06
CA SER A 9 -1.70 1.66 2.55
C SER A 9 -1.79 1.70 4.07
N LEU A 10 -0.66 1.44 4.75
CA LEU A 10 -0.54 1.47 6.21
C LEU A 10 -0.61 2.88 6.82
N SER A 11 -0.34 3.94 6.04
CA SER A 11 -0.47 5.32 6.54
C SER A 11 -1.92 5.75 6.70
N LYS A 12 -2.88 5.03 6.10
CA LYS A 12 -4.30 5.36 6.19
C LYS A 12 -4.91 4.78 7.48
N PRO A 13 -5.66 5.57 8.26
CA PRO A 13 -6.14 5.19 9.60
C PRO A 13 -7.15 4.02 9.60
N PHE A 14 -7.75 3.71 8.46
CA PHE A 14 -8.71 2.62 8.31
C PHE A 14 -8.07 1.29 7.88
N PHE A 15 -6.76 1.24 7.70
CA PHE A 15 -6.06 0.09 7.15
C PHE A 15 -5.08 -0.51 8.16
N THR A 16 -5.55 -1.50 8.94
CA THR A 16 -4.81 -2.03 10.10
C THR A 16 -3.87 -3.18 9.75
N ALA A 17 -4.27 -4.07 8.83
CA ALA A 17 -3.53 -5.29 8.50
C ALA A 17 -3.62 -5.64 7.00
N PRO A 18 -2.59 -5.32 6.18
CA PRO A 18 -2.52 -5.77 4.80
C PRO A 18 -2.38 -7.30 4.71
N ILE A 19 -3.18 -7.93 3.83
CA ILE A 19 -2.99 -9.33 3.43
C ILE A 19 -2.17 -9.33 2.14
N ILE A 20 -0.97 -9.88 2.20
CA ILE A 20 -0.04 -9.95 1.06
C ILE A 20 0.30 -11.40 0.72
N GLY A 21 0.22 -11.74 -0.57
CA GLY A 21 0.66 -13.02 -1.11
C GLY A 21 1.82 -12.82 -2.06
N THR A 22 2.89 -13.57 -1.90
CA THR A 22 4.04 -13.59 -2.83
C THR A 22 4.52 -15.02 -3.03
N THR A 23 4.94 -15.33 -4.25
CA THR A 23 5.54 -16.63 -4.62
C THR A 23 7.06 -16.63 -4.60
N SER A 24 7.70 -15.48 -4.33
CA SER A 24 9.16 -15.34 -4.23
C SER A 24 9.57 -14.80 -2.86
N LEU A 25 10.64 -15.37 -2.31
CA LEU A 25 11.20 -14.99 -1.01
C LEU A 25 11.85 -13.61 -1.03
N GLU A 26 12.46 -13.20 -2.15
CA GLU A 26 13.05 -11.86 -2.27
C GLU A 26 11.97 -10.78 -2.20
N LYS A 27 10.86 -10.99 -2.92
CA LYS A 27 9.69 -10.10 -2.86
C LYS A 27 9.07 -10.05 -1.46
N LEU A 28 9.12 -11.15 -0.70
CA LEU A 28 8.67 -11.15 0.69
C LEU A 28 9.52 -10.21 1.54
N LYS A 29 10.85 -10.29 1.43
CA LYS A 29 11.77 -9.40 2.17
C LYS A 29 11.52 -7.94 1.82
N ASP A 30 11.31 -7.64 0.54
CA ASP A 30 10.97 -6.29 0.11
C ASP A 30 9.66 -5.82 0.76
N LEU A 31 8.61 -6.62 0.75
CA LEU A 31 7.33 -6.27 1.36
C LEU A 31 7.47 -6.00 2.87
N VAL A 32 8.24 -6.83 3.59
CA VAL A 32 8.50 -6.64 5.02
C VAL A 32 9.19 -5.29 5.29
N ALA A 33 10.15 -4.90 4.45
CA ALA A 33 10.80 -3.59 4.59
C ALA A 33 9.83 -2.40 4.41
N GLY A 34 8.75 -2.58 3.65
CA GLY A 34 7.70 -1.58 3.48
C GLY A 34 6.86 -1.31 4.73
N VAL A 35 6.82 -2.24 5.69
CA VAL A 35 6.06 -2.06 6.96
C VAL A 35 6.73 -1.03 7.88
N VAL A 36 8.05 -0.93 7.81
CA VAL A 36 8.85 -0.02 8.65
C VAL A 36 9.02 1.35 7.99
N LEU A 37 8.77 1.44 6.68
CA LEU A 37 8.89 2.66 5.91
C LEU A 37 7.76 3.64 6.29
N LYS A 38 8.13 4.81 6.82
CA LYS A 38 7.21 5.91 7.05
C LYS A 38 7.36 6.93 5.94
N LEU A 39 6.27 7.17 5.21
CA LEU A 39 6.19 8.22 4.21
C LEU A 39 5.90 9.57 4.89
N THR A 40 6.39 10.66 4.30
CA THR A 40 6.02 12.01 4.77
C THR A 40 4.62 12.38 4.27
N ASP A 41 4.00 13.37 4.92
CA ASP A 41 2.68 13.87 4.52
C ASP A 41 2.65 14.39 3.07
N GLU A 42 3.77 14.95 2.59
CA GLU A 42 3.94 15.44 1.23
C GLU A 42 3.92 14.29 0.21
N GLU A 43 4.61 13.19 0.50
CA GLU A 43 4.64 11.99 -0.34
C GLU A 43 3.27 11.30 -0.38
N ILE A 44 2.58 11.20 0.76
CA ILE A 44 1.24 10.64 0.83
C ILE A 44 0.27 11.47 -0.02
N LYS A 45 0.35 12.81 0.09
CA LYS A 45 -0.50 13.72 -0.68
C LYS A 45 -0.24 13.62 -2.18
N ALA A 46 1.03 13.50 -2.58
CA ALA A 46 1.41 13.30 -3.98
C ALA A 46 0.87 11.98 -4.58
N ILE A 47 0.68 10.93 -3.75
CA ILE A 47 0.06 9.67 -4.18
C ILE A 47 -1.47 9.74 -4.13
N ASP A 48 -2.04 10.45 -3.16
CA ASP A 48 -3.50 10.60 -3.00
C ASP A 48 -4.14 11.45 -4.11
N GLU A 49 -3.45 12.50 -4.58
CA GLU A 49 -3.95 13.41 -5.62
C GLU A 49 -4.30 12.71 -6.96
N PRO A 50 -3.47 11.81 -7.50
CA PRO A 50 -3.84 11.01 -8.67
C PRO A 50 -4.71 9.79 -8.34
N TYR A 51 -4.85 9.39 -7.06
CA TYR A 51 -5.56 8.18 -6.68
C TYR A 51 -7.08 8.33 -6.86
N ARG A 52 -7.66 7.56 -7.80
CA ARG A 52 -9.11 7.54 -8.04
C ARG A 52 -9.72 6.24 -7.53
N PRO A 53 -10.82 6.29 -6.76
CA PRO A 53 -11.58 5.10 -6.39
C PRO A 53 -12.02 4.34 -7.65
N ARG A 54 -11.88 3.01 -7.65
CA ARG A 54 -12.46 2.17 -8.70
C ARG A 54 -13.95 1.99 -8.44
N ALA A 55 -14.74 2.05 -9.51
CA ALA A 55 -16.15 1.66 -9.47
C ALA A 55 -16.28 0.19 -9.06
N ILE A 56 -17.39 -0.14 -8.39
CA ILE A 56 -17.70 -1.52 -8.00
C ILE A 56 -17.79 -2.37 -9.27
N ALA A 57 -16.96 -3.40 -9.36
CA ALA A 57 -17.02 -4.40 -10.41
C ALA A 57 -17.58 -5.70 -9.82
N GLY A 58 -18.89 -5.91 -9.97
CA GLY A 58 -19.61 -7.08 -9.46
C GLY A 58 -21.08 -7.07 -9.86
N PHE A 59 -21.75 -8.21 -9.72
CA PHE A 59 -23.20 -8.31 -9.93
C PHE A 59 -23.92 -8.08 -8.60
N ALA A 60 -25.05 -7.35 -8.67
CA ALA A 60 -25.95 -7.12 -7.54
C ALA A 60 -26.70 -8.41 -7.17
#